data_AF-A0A0L0FA33-F1
#
_entry.id   AF-A0A0L0FA33-F1
#
_cell.length_a   1.000
_cell.length_b   1.000
_cell.length_c   1.000
_cell.angle_alpha   90.00
_cell.angle_beta   90.00
_cell.angle_gamma   90.00
#
_symmetry.space_group_name_H-M   'P 1'
#
loop_
_entity.id
_entity.type
_entity.pdbx_description
1 polymer ?
#
loop_
_entity_poly.entity_id
_entity_poly.type
_entity_poly.pdbx_seq_one_letter_code
_entity_poly.pdbx_strand_id
1 'polypeptide(L)'
;MQESVSGASRRVYITSVGLKWNSGILMMRVITCIYLTSQKGRTLYFADPSLINRSCGITSDIRPQDRLEESVKRDKNRVNVEKIQPDGTTGLILKVDAAFGEGSAALVKGTFYTEGADGKADVLQQGLFIDYPNEKDLTESILRNTQEFISGLESELDRINDPAATDARNVESPSYRKYIDPTSFVDYQLIQELADNGDAYFRSTFFHKEIGGRLQAGPIWDLDLAFGNVGWDMETPASDFKYNFMEGRPFFAQLNKDVNYKCLVVCRWNIHRVGGLSDEWFEGFFNENRALLSKGPSEREFKRWKTLGQYVPRVGLGFNSTAPSFYLESWEDEVDMLQKWVSMRLRFMDNVMQGQKEYLNCDCEYADEWAQIIE
;
A
#
# COMPACT_ATOMS: atom_id res chain seq x y z
N MET A 1 -4.35 -47.58 5.81
CA MET A 1 -4.27 -46.64 4.68
C MET A 1 -5.13 -45.42 5.01
N GLN A 2 -4.50 -44.36 5.49
CA GLN A 2 -4.90 -42.98 5.22
C GLN A 2 -3.76 -42.11 5.75
N GLU A 3 -2.94 -41.63 4.82
CA GLU A 3 -1.84 -40.72 5.06
C GLU A 3 -2.40 -39.37 5.53
N SER A 4 -1.87 -38.87 6.64
CA SER A 4 -2.07 -37.51 7.09
C SER A 4 -1.18 -36.58 6.25
N VAL A 5 -1.75 -35.91 5.25
CA VAL A 5 -1.08 -34.79 4.59
C VAL A 5 -1.14 -33.59 5.55
N SER A 6 0.01 -33.30 6.18
CA SER A 6 0.22 -32.10 6.97
C SER A 6 0.24 -30.87 6.04
N GLY A 7 -0.92 -30.22 5.89
CA GLY A 7 -1.01 -28.93 5.21
C GLY A 7 -0.53 -27.80 6.12
N ALA A 8 0.56 -27.14 5.73
CA ALA A 8 1.05 -25.93 6.38
C ALA A 8 -0.05 -24.84 6.41
N SER A 9 -0.47 -24.45 7.61
CA SER A 9 -1.30 -23.26 7.83
C SER A 9 -0.47 -22.03 7.46
N ARG A 10 -0.73 -21.46 6.27
CA ARG A 10 -0.17 -20.19 5.81
C ARG A 10 -0.78 -19.07 6.65
N ARG A 11 0.06 -18.41 7.46
CA ARG A 11 -0.32 -17.31 8.35
C ARG A 11 -0.18 -15.97 7.65
N VAL A 12 -0.88 -15.02 8.24
CA VAL A 12 -1.29 -13.74 7.72
C VAL A 12 -0.32 -12.66 8.25
N TYR A 13 0.18 -11.77 7.38
CA TYR A 13 1.29 -10.87 7.67
C TYR A 13 0.81 -9.51 8.19
N ILE A 14 1.06 -9.21 9.47
CA ILE A 14 0.80 -7.90 10.09
C ILE A 14 1.99 -7.01 9.83
N THR A 15 1.74 -5.79 9.35
CA THR A 15 2.64 -4.66 9.55
C THR A 15 1.81 -3.58 10.22
N SER A 16 2.04 -3.29 11.50
CA SER A 16 1.45 -2.12 12.13
C SER A 16 2.05 -0.87 11.47
N VAL A 17 1.23 -0.12 10.75
CA VAL A 17 1.59 1.16 10.17
C VAL A 17 1.34 2.22 11.23
N GLY A 18 2.35 3.00 11.53
CA GLY A 18 2.24 4.17 12.39
C GLY A 18 2.60 5.39 11.58
N LEU A 19 2.41 6.55 12.22
CA LEU A 19 2.56 7.83 11.58
C LEU A 19 3.65 8.64 12.24
N LYS A 20 4.36 9.40 11.41
CA LYS A 20 5.30 10.43 11.82
C LYS A 20 4.53 11.75 12.00
N TRP A 21 4.85 12.46 13.09
CA TRP A 21 4.50 13.86 13.36
C TRP A 21 3.02 14.19 13.62
N ASN A 22 2.82 15.13 14.57
CA ASN A 22 1.76 16.15 14.81
C ASN A 22 0.42 16.13 14.05
N SER A 23 -0.01 15.01 13.49
CA SER A 23 -1.35 14.78 12.99
C SER A 23 -2.20 14.57 14.23
N GLY A 24 -2.84 15.67 14.67
CA GLY A 24 -3.72 15.71 15.82
C GLY A 24 -5.03 14.97 15.54
N ILE A 25 -4.96 13.75 15.01
CA ILE A 25 -6.12 12.88 14.79
C ILE A 25 -5.77 11.48 15.31
N LEU A 26 -6.16 11.20 16.55
CA LEU A 26 -5.82 9.94 17.23
C LEU A 26 -6.39 8.72 16.50
N MET A 27 -7.53 8.87 15.83
CA MET A 27 -8.20 7.79 15.11
C MET A 27 -7.51 7.42 13.79
N MET A 28 -6.74 8.33 13.17
CA MET A 28 -5.94 8.01 11.99
C MET A 28 -4.84 6.99 12.32
N ARG A 29 -4.26 7.05 13.52
CA ARG A 29 -3.25 6.09 14.02
C ARG A 29 -3.79 4.66 14.20
N VAL A 30 -5.10 4.50 14.13
CA VAL A 30 -5.82 3.23 14.32
C VAL A 30 -6.29 2.68 12.98
N ILE A 31 -6.73 3.56 12.07
CA ILE A 31 -6.98 3.20 10.66
C ILE A 31 -5.69 2.80 9.94
N THR A 32 -4.52 3.30 10.36
CA THR A 32 -3.26 2.90 9.74
C THR A 32 -2.91 1.43 10.01
N CYS A 33 -3.49 0.79 11.03
CA CYS A 33 -3.31 -0.65 11.28
C CYS A 33 -4.14 -1.54 10.29
N ILE A 34 -4.41 -1.03 9.07
CA ILE A 34 -5.01 -1.74 7.92
C ILE A 34 -3.90 -2.43 7.12
N TYR A 35 -3.77 -3.74 7.31
CA TYR A 35 -3.71 -4.75 6.22
C TYR A 35 -3.21 -6.09 6.74
N LEU A 36 -3.85 -7.15 6.24
CA LEU A 36 -3.41 -8.52 6.36
C LEU A 36 -3.72 -9.24 5.04
N THR A 37 -2.71 -9.63 4.25
CA THR A 37 -2.93 -10.60 3.17
C THR A 37 -2.75 -12.03 3.64
N SER A 38 -3.64 -12.91 3.19
CA SER A 38 -3.35 -14.33 3.09
C SER A 38 -2.88 -14.66 1.67
N GLN A 39 -1.91 -15.58 1.55
CA GLN A 39 -1.35 -16.08 0.29
C GLN A 39 -2.35 -16.79 -0.65
N LYS A 40 -3.67 -16.70 -0.42
CA LYS A 40 -4.70 -17.24 -1.33
C LYS A 40 -5.53 -16.16 -2.02
N GLY A 41 -5.15 -14.88 -1.95
CA GLY A 41 -5.64 -13.84 -2.86
C GLY A 41 -7.15 -13.59 -2.89
N ARG A 42 -7.94 -14.11 -1.93
CA ARG A 42 -9.42 -14.01 -1.96
C ARG A 42 -10.03 -13.11 -0.89
N THR A 43 -9.24 -12.63 0.07
CA THR A 43 -9.78 -11.84 1.20
C THR A 43 -8.71 -10.92 1.76
N LEU A 44 -9.02 -9.62 1.80
CA LEU A 44 -8.36 -8.66 2.69
C LEU A 44 -8.73 -9.01 4.12
N TYR A 45 -7.75 -9.39 4.93
CA TYR A 45 -7.94 -9.42 6.37
C TYR A 45 -7.54 -8.04 6.93
N PHE A 46 -8.13 -7.67 8.05
CA PHE A 46 -7.77 -6.50 8.83
C PHE A 46 -7.22 -6.99 10.17
N ALA A 47 -6.23 -6.30 10.71
CA ALA A 47 -5.66 -6.68 12.00
C ALA A 47 -6.77 -6.74 13.05
N ASP A 48 -6.83 -7.84 13.80
CA ASP A 48 -7.75 -8.03 14.92
C ASP A 48 -7.63 -6.81 15.87
N PRO A 49 -8.74 -6.16 16.26
CA PRO A 49 -8.75 -5.01 17.19
C PRO A 49 -7.99 -5.28 18.50
N SER A 50 -7.94 -6.53 18.95
CA SER A 50 -7.18 -6.94 20.15
C SER A 50 -5.65 -6.93 19.94
N LEU A 51 -5.19 -7.02 18.68
CA LEU A 51 -3.78 -6.88 18.28
C LEU A 51 -3.37 -5.41 18.12
N ILE A 52 -4.31 -4.49 17.90
CA ILE A 52 -4.06 -3.03 17.86
C ILE A 52 -3.48 -2.54 19.19
N ASN A 53 -3.97 -3.06 20.32
CA ASN A 53 -3.49 -2.68 21.66
C ASN A 53 -2.03 -3.13 21.93
N ARG A 54 -1.56 -4.20 21.28
CA ARG A 54 -0.18 -4.72 21.42
C ARG A 54 0.78 -4.15 20.37
N SER A 55 0.30 -3.84 19.18
CA SER A 55 1.12 -3.53 17.99
C SER A 55 1.12 -2.03 17.62
N CYS A 56 0.10 -1.28 18.06
CA CYS A 56 -0.06 0.16 17.86
C CYS A 56 0.04 0.90 19.22
N GLY A 57 0.80 0.30 20.17
CA GLY A 57 0.89 0.58 21.61
C GLY A 57 0.47 1.98 22.05
N ILE A 58 -0.65 2.08 22.76
CA ILE A 58 -1.06 3.30 23.48
C ILE A 58 -0.76 3.11 24.97
N THR A 59 0.51 2.81 25.28
CA THR A 59 0.99 2.77 26.67
C THR A 59 1.45 4.16 27.11
N SER A 60 1.31 4.47 28.40
CA SER A 60 1.50 5.81 28.97
C SER A 60 2.94 6.37 28.89
N ASP A 61 3.92 5.57 28.45
CA ASP A 61 5.35 5.88 28.55
C ASP A 61 6.03 6.21 27.21
N ILE A 62 5.28 6.39 26.13
CA ILE A 62 5.85 6.67 24.81
C ILE A 62 6.31 8.14 24.74
N ARG A 63 7.57 8.40 24.36
CA ARG A 63 8.11 9.76 24.18
C ARG A 63 7.65 10.34 22.84
N PRO A 64 7.67 11.68 22.66
CA PRO A 64 7.23 12.35 21.42
C PRO A 64 7.88 11.81 20.13
N GLN A 65 9.08 11.24 20.24
CA GLN A 65 9.88 10.70 19.15
C GLN A 65 9.78 9.17 18.93
N ASP A 66 9.04 8.45 19.78
CA ASP A 66 9.00 6.99 19.72
C ASP A 66 7.96 6.53 18.68
N ARG A 67 8.43 5.79 17.66
CA ARG A 67 7.63 5.18 16.60
C ARG A 67 7.35 3.73 16.98
N LEU A 68 6.08 3.34 17.17
CA LEU A 68 5.72 1.95 17.45
C LEU A 68 5.07 1.34 16.21
N GLU A 69 5.93 0.93 15.29
CA GLU A 69 5.58 0.41 13.96
C GLU A 69 6.34 -0.88 13.70
N GLU A 70 5.65 -1.85 13.14
CA GLU A 70 6.29 -3.06 12.68
C GLU A 70 7.06 -2.77 11.39
N SER A 71 8.37 -2.66 11.52
CA SER A 71 9.25 -2.49 10.36
C SER A 71 9.06 -3.61 9.32
N VAL A 72 8.90 -3.21 8.06
CA VAL A 72 8.93 -4.11 6.91
C VAL A 72 10.33 -4.71 6.81
N LYS A 73 10.47 -5.97 7.24
CA LYS A 73 11.74 -6.70 7.26
C LYS A 73 11.50 -8.17 7.00
N ARG A 74 12.55 -8.84 6.51
CA ARG A 74 12.54 -10.28 6.32
C ARG A 74 12.48 -11.00 7.67
N ASP A 75 11.36 -11.66 7.95
CA ASP A 75 11.18 -12.56 9.09
C ASP A 75 10.04 -13.54 8.81
N LYS A 76 10.03 -14.70 9.48
CA LYS A 76 8.98 -15.71 9.35
C LYS A 76 7.58 -15.20 9.77
N ASN A 77 7.53 -14.18 10.63
CA ASN A 77 6.29 -13.55 11.11
C ASN A 77 6.03 -12.19 10.43
N ARG A 78 6.87 -11.78 9.48
CA ARG A 78 6.76 -10.54 8.69
C ARG A 78 6.84 -10.90 7.21
N VAL A 79 7.64 -10.21 6.41
CA VAL A 79 7.85 -10.57 5.01
C VAL A 79 8.67 -11.86 4.94
N ASN A 80 7.99 -12.99 4.77
CA ASN A 80 8.60 -14.31 4.80
C ASN A 80 9.13 -14.71 3.42
N VAL A 81 10.22 -14.08 3.00
CA VAL A 81 11.00 -14.48 1.83
C VAL A 81 12.21 -15.33 2.23
N GLU A 82 12.67 -16.18 1.32
CA GLU A 82 13.76 -17.12 1.57
C GLU A 82 15.07 -16.42 1.90
N LYS A 83 15.88 -17.10 2.72
CA LYS A 83 17.27 -16.71 2.96
C LYS A 83 18.12 -16.90 1.70
N ILE A 84 19.26 -16.21 1.65
CA ILE A 84 20.29 -16.50 0.64
C ILE A 84 20.68 -17.98 0.75
N GLN A 85 20.56 -18.68 -0.37
CA GLN A 85 20.89 -20.09 -0.51
C GLN A 85 22.38 -20.26 -0.83
N PRO A 86 22.95 -21.47 -0.65
CA PRO A 86 24.35 -21.74 -0.97
C PRO A 86 24.74 -21.48 -2.44
N ASP A 87 23.79 -21.55 -3.36
CA ASP A 87 23.98 -21.23 -4.78
C ASP A 87 23.90 -19.72 -5.10
N GLY A 88 23.71 -18.89 -4.09
CA GLY A 88 23.60 -17.44 -4.20
C GLY A 88 22.21 -16.92 -4.61
N THR A 89 21.21 -17.80 -4.76
CA THR A 89 19.81 -17.37 -4.97
C THR A 89 19.17 -16.90 -3.66
N THR A 90 18.22 -15.97 -3.73
CA THR A 90 17.57 -15.41 -2.54
C THR A 90 16.21 -14.84 -2.88
N GLY A 91 15.33 -14.76 -1.87
CA GLY A 91 14.17 -13.89 -1.95
C GLY A 91 14.56 -12.42 -1.81
N LEU A 92 13.67 -11.52 -2.20
CA LEU A 92 13.88 -10.08 -2.23
C LEU A 92 12.81 -9.34 -1.44
N ILE A 93 13.21 -8.24 -0.80
CA ILE A 93 12.32 -7.13 -0.43
C ILE A 93 12.85 -5.91 -1.17
N LEU A 94 11.99 -5.28 -1.95
CA LEU A 94 12.29 -4.05 -2.68
C LEU A 94 11.46 -2.91 -2.13
N LYS A 95 11.96 -1.69 -2.24
CA LYS A 95 11.29 -0.48 -1.76
C LYS A 95 11.43 0.66 -2.76
N VAL A 96 10.34 1.36 -3.06
CA VAL A 96 10.41 2.67 -3.72
C VAL A 96 10.44 3.74 -2.65
N ASP A 97 11.49 4.56 -2.69
CA ASP A 97 11.69 5.65 -1.73
C ASP A 97 12.44 6.82 -2.39
N ALA A 98 12.57 7.93 -1.67
CA ALA A 98 13.41 9.06 -2.04
C ALA A 98 14.88 8.61 -2.23
N ALA A 99 15.60 9.26 -3.16
CA ALA A 99 17.02 9.00 -3.40
C ALA A 99 17.96 9.16 -2.17
N PHE A 100 17.43 9.69 -1.05
CA PHE A 100 18.12 9.84 0.24
C PHE A 100 17.68 8.83 1.32
N GLY A 101 16.93 7.79 0.99
CA GLY A 101 16.37 6.85 1.97
C GLY A 101 17.45 6.12 2.80
N GLU A 102 17.41 6.27 4.12
CA GLU A 102 18.18 5.46 5.06
C GLU A 102 17.72 3.98 5.02
N GLY A 103 18.67 3.04 5.05
CA GLY A 103 18.41 1.61 5.24
C GLY A 103 18.32 0.73 3.99
N SER A 104 18.36 1.33 2.79
CA SER A 104 18.42 0.60 1.53
C SER A 104 19.82 0.05 1.25
N ALA A 105 19.91 -1.18 0.77
CA ALA A 105 21.16 -1.87 0.49
C ALA A 105 21.76 -1.53 -0.88
N ALA A 106 20.93 -1.36 -1.91
CA ALA A 106 21.39 -0.94 -3.24
C ALA A 106 20.25 -0.35 -4.09
N LEU A 107 20.59 0.57 -5.01
CA LEU A 107 19.69 1.04 -6.06
C LEU A 107 19.60 0.00 -7.17
N VAL A 108 18.37 -0.41 -7.51
CA VAL A 108 18.08 -1.10 -8.77
C VAL A 108 17.98 -0.02 -9.85
N LYS A 109 18.90 -0.05 -10.82
CA LYS A 109 18.88 0.91 -11.93
C LYS A 109 17.62 0.64 -12.76
N GLY A 110 16.97 1.67 -13.26
CA GLY A 110 15.68 1.49 -13.94
C GLY A 110 14.94 2.80 -14.09
N THR A 111 13.71 2.72 -14.58
CA THR A 111 12.91 3.89 -15.00
C THR A 111 12.32 4.70 -13.85
N PHE A 112 12.35 4.18 -12.63
CA PHE A 112 11.97 4.95 -11.44
C PHE A 112 12.97 6.09 -11.13
N TYR A 113 14.18 6.04 -11.67
CA TYR A 113 15.23 7.01 -11.42
C TYR A 113 15.21 8.14 -12.44
N THR A 114 14.83 9.35 -11.99
CA THR A 114 15.02 10.59 -12.73
C THR A 114 16.27 11.30 -12.22
N GLU A 115 17.33 11.41 -13.03
CA GLU A 115 18.39 12.38 -12.70
C GLU A 115 17.80 13.79 -12.79
N GLY A 116 18.10 14.64 -11.80
CA GLY A 116 17.75 16.06 -11.89
C GLY A 116 18.47 16.66 -13.10
N ALA A 117 17.84 17.62 -13.77
CA ALA A 117 18.37 18.26 -14.99
C ALA A 117 19.77 18.91 -14.82
N ASP A 118 20.25 19.06 -13.58
CA ASP A 118 21.55 19.62 -13.21
C ASP A 118 22.48 18.62 -12.49
N GLY A 119 22.15 17.32 -12.49
CA GLY A 119 22.91 16.28 -11.78
C GLY A 119 22.83 16.37 -10.25
N LYS A 120 21.91 17.18 -9.70
CA LYS A 120 21.63 17.22 -8.26
C LYS A 120 20.40 16.39 -7.93
N ALA A 121 20.39 15.88 -6.70
CA ALA A 121 19.25 15.15 -6.19
C ALA A 121 18.07 16.11 -5.94
N ASP A 122 17.06 16.04 -6.81
CA ASP A 122 15.77 16.72 -6.64
C ASP A 122 14.95 16.04 -5.53
N VAL A 123 14.12 16.81 -4.82
CA VAL A 123 13.14 16.33 -3.84
C VAL A 123 12.14 15.37 -4.49
N LEU A 124 12.07 15.32 -5.82
CA LEU A 124 11.26 14.38 -6.60
C LEU A 124 11.99 13.10 -7.01
N GLN A 125 13.31 13.00 -6.80
CA GLN A 125 14.07 11.80 -7.15
C GLN A 125 13.66 10.61 -6.32
N GLN A 126 13.55 9.47 -7.01
CA GLN A 126 13.19 8.21 -6.42
C GLN A 126 14.02 7.09 -7.00
N GLY A 127 14.12 6.03 -6.22
CA GLY A 127 14.73 4.80 -6.67
C GLY A 127 13.88 3.62 -6.24
N LEU A 128 13.97 2.56 -7.02
CA LEU A 128 13.66 1.22 -6.53
C LEU A 128 14.93 0.69 -5.88
N PHE A 129 14.84 0.34 -4.60
CA PHE A 129 15.96 -0.12 -3.81
C PHE A 129 15.76 -1.56 -3.36
N ILE A 130 16.87 -2.28 -3.18
CA ILE A 130 16.90 -3.55 -2.45
C ILE A 130 16.94 -3.23 -0.96
N ASP A 131 15.94 -3.65 -0.21
CA ASP A 131 15.91 -3.60 1.26
C ASP A 131 16.42 -4.93 1.86
N TYR A 132 16.06 -6.04 1.21
CA TYR A 132 16.58 -7.37 1.53
C TYR A 132 16.98 -8.12 0.24
N PRO A 133 18.16 -8.76 0.19
CA PRO A 133 19.20 -8.84 1.24
C PRO A 133 19.81 -7.50 1.64
N ASN A 134 20.36 -7.45 2.86
CA ASN A 134 21.03 -6.25 3.36
C ASN A 134 22.41 -6.06 2.68
N GLU A 135 23.00 -4.87 2.84
CA GLU A 135 24.21 -4.45 2.13
C GLU A 135 25.40 -5.42 2.26
N LYS A 136 25.67 -5.92 3.47
CA LYS A 136 26.79 -6.85 3.71
C LYS A 136 26.60 -8.23 3.08
N ASP A 137 25.36 -8.59 2.78
CA ASP A 137 24.98 -9.90 2.24
C ASP A 137 24.73 -9.81 0.71
N LEU A 138 24.83 -8.62 0.11
CA LEU A 138 24.68 -8.42 -1.34
C LEU A 138 25.92 -8.87 -2.11
N THR A 139 25.68 -9.69 -3.14
CA THR A 139 26.70 -10.11 -4.10
C THR A 139 26.43 -9.48 -5.48
N GLU A 140 27.45 -9.46 -6.35
CA GLU A 140 27.29 -9.02 -7.74
C GLU A 140 26.23 -9.83 -8.51
N SER A 141 26.09 -11.12 -8.20
CA SER A 141 25.06 -11.96 -8.82
C SER A 141 23.66 -11.57 -8.37
N ILE A 142 23.44 -11.28 -7.08
CA ILE A 142 22.15 -10.83 -6.57
C ILE A 142 21.77 -9.49 -7.20
N LEU A 143 22.71 -8.55 -7.27
CA LEU A 143 22.50 -7.24 -7.90
C LEU A 143 22.13 -7.38 -9.38
N ARG A 144 22.91 -8.12 -10.15
CA ARG A 144 22.68 -8.32 -11.58
C ARG A 144 21.35 -9.04 -11.84
N ASN A 145 21.05 -10.11 -11.11
CA ASN A 145 19.81 -10.86 -11.30
C ASN A 145 18.57 -10.03 -10.94
N THR A 146 18.67 -9.20 -9.89
CA THR A 146 17.59 -8.26 -9.52
C THR A 146 17.39 -7.20 -10.61
N GLN A 147 18.49 -6.67 -11.13
CA GLN A 147 18.48 -5.72 -12.23
C GLN A 147 17.81 -6.30 -13.49
N GLU A 148 18.22 -7.50 -13.91
CA GLU A 148 17.67 -8.18 -15.08
C GLU A 148 16.17 -8.48 -14.90
N PHE A 149 15.76 -8.90 -13.70
CA PHE A 149 14.35 -9.15 -13.39
C PHE A 149 13.49 -7.89 -13.52
N ILE A 150 13.94 -6.77 -12.93
CA ILE A 150 13.19 -5.50 -12.98
C ILE A 150 13.19 -4.92 -14.39
N SER A 151 14.32 -4.93 -15.10
CA SER A 151 14.36 -4.46 -16.50
C SER A 151 13.48 -5.31 -17.42
N GLY A 152 13.37 -6.62 -17.17
CA GLY A 152 12.45 -7.50 -17.88
C GLY A 152 10.99 -7.15 -17.63
N LEU A 153 10.62 -6.87 -16.38
CA LEU A 153 9.28 -6.38 -16.02
C LEU A 153 8.96 -5.04 -16.69
N GLU A 154 9.84 -4.04 -16.57
CA GLU A 154 9.67 -2.71 -17.19
C GLU A 154 9.47 -2.84 -18.70
N SER A 155 10.26 -3.69 -19.37
CA SER A 155 10.14 -3.93 -20.81
C SER A 155 8.77 -4.50 -21.22
N GLU A 156 8.18 -5.40 -20.43
CA GLU A 156 6.83 -5.92 -20.73
C GLU A 156 5.74 -4.90 -20.41
N LEU A 157 5.92 -4.06 -19.39
CA LEU A 157 4.99 -2.98 -19.06
C LEU A 157 4.98 -1.90 -20.15
N ASP A 158 6.13 -1.56 -20.72
CA ASP A 158 6.23 -0.61 -21.83
C ASP A 158 5.47 -1.10 -23.06
N ARG A 159 5.48 -2.43 -23.31
CA ARG A 159 4.74 -3.07 -24.41
C ARG A 159 3.22 -2.99 -24.27
N ILE A 160 2.67 -2.70 -23.09
CA ILE A 160 1.21 -2.43 -22.94
C ILE A 160 0.77 -1.28 -23.87
N ASN A 161 1.67 -0.32 -24.14
CA ASN A 161 1.38 0.83 -24.99
C ASN A 161 1.70 0.60 -26.47
N ASP A 162 2.29 -0.54 -26.85
CA ASP A 162 2.74 -0.79 -28.22
C ASP A 162 1.55 -1.27 -29.07
N PRO A 163 1.07 -0.47 -30.05
CA PRO A 163 -0.02 -0.90 -30.93
C PRO A 163 0.36 -2.10 -31.81
N ALA A 164 1.65 -2.39 -31.97
CA ALA A 164 2.17 -3.55 -32.67
C ALA A 164 2.30 -4.79 -31.77
N ALA A 165 2.17 -4.66 -30.44
CA ALA A 165 1.99 -5.80 -29.55
C ALA A 165 0.59 -6.38 -29.81
N THR A 166 0.56 -7.50 -30.52
CA THR A 166 -0.66 -8.12 -31.03
C THR A 166 -1.66 -8.40 -29.90
N ASP A 167 -2.82 -7.74 -30.00
CA ASP A 167 -4.08 -7.98 -29.29
C ASP A 167 -4.07 -7.81 -27.75
N ALA A 168 -4.62 -6.68 -27.30
CA ALA A 168 -4.84 -6.33 -25.89
C ALA A 168 -5.79 -7.29 -25.12
N ARG A 169 -6.38 -8.28 -25.80
CA ARG A 169 -7.18 -9.36 -25.20
C ARG A 169 -6.57 -10.74 -25.36
N ASN A 170 -5.42 -10.86 -26.03
CA ASN A 170 -4.76 -12.15 -26.17
C ASN A 170 -3.95 -12.45 -24.90
N VAL A 171 -4.24 -13.59 -24.28
CA VAL A 171 -3.55 -14.11 -23.10
C VAL A 171 -2.06 -14.31 -23.37
N GLU A 172 -1.67 -14.50 -24.65
CA GLU A 172 -0.32 -14.86 -25.11
C GLU A 172 0.60 -13.67 -25.50
N SER A 173 0.16 -12.41 -25.35
CA SER A 173 0.99 -11.20 -25.64
C SER A 173 1.70 -10.70 -24.36
N PRO A 174 2.84 -9.97 -24.46
CA PRO A 174 3.94 -9.92 -23.49
C PRO A 174 3.45 -9.69 -22.06
N SER A 175 3.37 -10.78 -21.29
CA SER A 175 2.63 -10.72 -20.04
C SER A 175 3.55 -10.42 -18.87
N TYR A 176 3.59 -9.15 -18.47
CA TYR A 176 4.12 -8.72 -17.17
C TYR A 176 3.62 -9.60 -15.99
N ARG A 177 2.51 -10.34 -16.16
CA ARG A 177 1.99 -11.37 -15.25
C ARG A 177 2.97 -12.50 -14.91
N LYS A 178 4.00 -12.75 -15.74
CA LYS A 178 5.10 -13.69 -15.40
C LYS A 178 6.05 -13.09 -14.35
N TYR A 179 6.10 -11.78 -14.27
CA TYR A 179 6.94 -11.04 -13.34
C TYR A 179 6.19 -10.61 -12.08
N ILE A 180 4.90 -10.29 -12.15
CA ILE A 180 4.12 -9.82 -11.00
C ILE A 180 2.97 -10.76 -10.64
N ASP A 181 2.59 -10.80 -9.37
CA ASP A 181 1.29 -11.30 -8.94
C ASP A 181 0.24 -10.19 -9.12
N PRO A 182 -0.65 -10.27 -10.13
CA PRO A 182 -1.58 -9.18 -10.44
C PRO A 182 -2.55 -8.92 -9.29
N THR A 183 -2.95 -9.96 -8.56
CA THR A 183 -3.86 -9.85 -7.42
C THR A 183 -3.23 -9.03 -6.30
N SER A 184 -1.96 -9.27 -5.98
CA SER A 184 -1.25 -8.49 -4.95
C SER A 184 -1.13 -7.01 -5.33
N PHE A 185 -0.86 -6.70 -6.60
CA PHE A 185 -0.76 -5.33 -7.12
C PHE A 185 -2.11 -4.62 -7.05
N VAL A 186 -3.20 -5.30 -7.46
CA VAL A 186 -4.54 -4.75 -7.36
C VAL A 186 -4.94 -4.49 -5.90
N ASP A 187 -4.71 -5.43 -4.98
CA ASP A 187 -5.07 -5.23 -3.58
C ASP A 187 -4.30 -4.06 -2.95
N TYR A 188 -3.01 -3.96 -3.26
CA TYR A 188 -2.19 -2.82 -2.84
C TYR A 188 -2.74 -1.50 -3.38
N GLN A 189 -3.06 -1.45 -4.68
CA GLN A 189 -3.66 -0.29 -5.33
C GLN A 189 -4.99 0.09 -4.67
N LEU A 190 -5.90 -0.86 -4.46
CA LEU A 190 -7.21 -0.59 -3.86
C LEU A 190 -7.10 0.05 -2.47
N ILE A 191 -6.12 -0.36 -1.66
CA ILE A 191 -5.89 0.24 -0.33
C ILE A 191 -5.32 1.64 -0.44
N GLN A 192 -4.32 1.85 -1.30
CA GLN A 192 -3.74 3.18 -1.49
C GLN A 192 -4.78 4.17 -2.06
N GLU A 193 -5.65 3.70 -2.96
CA GLU A 193 -6.76 4.50 -3.49
C GLU A 193 -7.84 4.76 -2.44
N LEU A 194 -8.22 3.77 -1.63
CA LEU A 194 -9.17 3.95 -0.54
C LEU A 194 -8.65 4.92 0.52
N ALA A 195 -7.35 4.84 0.82
CA ALA A 195 -6.67 5.72 1.74
C ALA A 195 -6.46 7.12 1.15
N ASP A 196 -6.62 7.31 -0.17
CA ASP A 196 -6.28 8.54 -0.88
C ASP A 196 -4.85 9.03 -0.52
N ASN A 197 -3.93 8.07 -0.37
CA ASN A 197 -2.61 8.32 0.21
C ASN A 197 -1.78 9.28 -0.68
N GLY A 198 -1.32 10.38 -0.10
CA GLY A 198 -0.50 11.39 -0.77
C GLY A 198 0.83 10.86 -1.32
N ASP A 199 1.38 9.79 -0.73
CA ASP A 199 2.64 9.16 -1.16
C ASP A 199 2.44 7.95 -2.08
N ALA A 200 1.19 7.58 -2.38
CA ALA A 200 0.86 6.37 -3.15
C ALA A 200 1.66 6.28 -4.45
N TYR A 201 2.33 5.14 -4.65
CA TYR A 201 3.13 4.80 -5.85
C TYR A 201 4.34 5.71 -6.13
N PHE A 202 4.54 6.75 -5.30
CA PHE A 202 5.61 7.73 -5.40
C PHE A 202 6.70 7.38 -4.38
N ARG A 203 6.32 7.04 -3.15
CA ARG A 203 7.22 6.64 -2.07
C ARG A 203 6.58 5.55 -1.24
N SER A 204 7.27 5.12 -0.19
CA SER A 204 6.68 4.27 0.85
C SER A 204 6.06 2.98 0.33
N THR A 205 6.59 2.48 -0.79
CA THR A 205 6.01 1.34 -1.49
C THR A 205 6.97 0.17 -1.39
N PHE A 206 6.52 -0.93 -0.80
CA PHE A 206 7.29 -2.16 -0.73
C PHE A 206 6.80 -3.18 -1.75
N PHE A 207 7.74 -4.00 -2.21
CA PHE A 207 7.48 -5.21 -2.97
C PHE A 207 8.28 -6.35 -2.37
N HIS A 208 7.84 -7.58 -2.58
CA HIS A 208 8.61 -8.76 -2.17
C HIS A 208 8.49 -9.88 -3.18
N LYS A 209 9.49 -10.76 -3.20
CA LYS A 209 9.58 -11.85 -4.17
C LYS A 209 10.27 -13.06 -3.56
N GLU A 210 9.68 -14.23 -3.73
CA GLU A 210 10.29 -15.53 -3.39
C GLU A 210 11.26 -15.99 -4.51
N ILE A 211 12.14 -16.94 -4.21
CA ILE A 211 13.05 -17.52 -5.22
C ILE A 211 12.23 -18.11 -6.37
N GLY A 212 12.51 -17.69 -7.61
CA GLY A 212 11.75 -18.13 -8.79
C GLY A 212 10.28 -17.66 -8.85
N GLY A 213 9.76 -17.02 -7.80
CA GLY A 213 8.39 -16.52 -7.73
C GLY A 213 8.18 -15.18 -8.43
N ARG A 214 6.94 -14.71 -8.40
CA ARG A 214 6.53 -13.40 -8.92
C ARG A 214 6.73 -12.30 -7.87
N LEU A 215 6.95 -11.07 -8.32
CA LEU A 215 6.96 -9.88 -7.49
C LEU A 215 5.54 -9.63 -6.98
N GLN A 216 5.42 -9.43 -5.67
CA GLN A 216 4.17 -9.10 -5.00
C GLN A 216 4.25 -7.67 -4.49
N ALA A 217 3.16 -6.91 -4.63
CA ALA A 217 3.07 -5.58 -4.03
C ALA A 217 2.69 -5.65 -2.55
N GLY A 218 3.32 -4.79 -1.77
CA GLY A 218 3.20 -4.74 -0.33
C GLY A 218 4.36 -5.42 0.42
N PRO A 219 4.32 -5.34 1.76
CA PRO A 219 3.20 -4.85 2.58
C PRO A 219 2.97 -3.34 2.49
N ILE A 220 1.77 -2.89 2.88
CA ILE A 220 1.41 -1.46 2.96
C ILE A 220 2.25 -0.78 4.05
N TRP A 221 2.67 0.45 3.80
CA TRP A 221 3.53 1.23 4.67
C TRP A 221 3.25 2.74 4.55
N ASP A 222 3.55 3.52 5.60
CA ASP A 222 3.40 4.99 5.71
C ASP A 222 2.07 5.50 5.15
N LEU A 223 1.02 5.40 5.96
CA LEU A 223 -0.29 6.00 5.67
C LEU A 223 -0.49 7.32 6.42
N ASP A 224 0.59 8.01 6.81
CA ASP A 224 0.49 9.29 7.52
C ASP A 224 -0.08 10.37 6.65
N LEU A 225 0.06 10.24 5.33
CA LEU A 225 -0.43 11.18 4.35
C LEU A 225 -1.77 10.75 3.72
N ALA A 226 -2.52 9.90 4.41
CA ALA A 226 -3.79 9.35 3.95
C ALA A 226 -5.02 9.90 4.71
N PHE A 227 -6.20 9.51 4.26
CA PHE A 227 -7.50 9.78 4.90
C PHE A 227 -7.79 11.27 5.12
N GLY A 228 -7.37 12.11 4.16
CA GLY A 228 -7.51 13.56 4.21
C GLY A 228 -6.39 14.29 4.95
N ASN A 229 -5.41 13.59 5.53
CA ASN A 229 -4.36 14.21 6.34
C ASN A 229 -3.29 14.98 5.52
N VAL A 230 -3.26 14.84 4.20
CA VAL A 230 -2.40 15.62 3.28
C VAL A 230 -3.21 16.30 2.19
N GLY A 231 -2.93 17.60 1.96
CA GLY A 231 -3.57 18.37 0.90
C GLY A 231 -4.95 18.93 1.26
N TRP A 232 -5.71 19.36 0.24
CA TRP A 232 -6.59 20.54 0.25
C TRP A 232 -7.98 20.39 0.92
N ASP A 233 -8.38 19.22 1.45
CA ASP A 233 -9.69 19.08 2.12
C ASP A 233 -9.83 17.78 2.97
N MET A 234 -10.16 17.88 4.28
CA MET A 234 -10.61 16.71 5.09
C MET A 234 -12.14 16.55 5.07
N GLU A 235 -12.88 17.47 4.47
CA GLU A 235 -14.33 17.34 4.27
C GLU A 235 -14.65 16.56 3.00
N THR A 236 -13.73 16.53 2.03
CA THR A 236 -13.97 15.90 0.72
C THR A 236 -12.74 15.09 0.27
N PRO A 237 -12.86 13.75 0.14
CA PRO A 237 -11.84 12.94 -0.53
C PRO A 237 -11.60 13.40 -1.96
N ALA A 238 -10.43 13.07 -2.54
CA ALA A 238 -10.21 13.33 -3.96
C ALA A 238 -11.32 12.69 -4.84
N SER A 239 -11.68 13.36 -5.92
CA SER A 239 -12.66 12.87 -6.90
C SER A 239 -12.02 12.11 -8.06
N ASP A 240 -10.81 11.59 -7.85
CA ASP A 240 -10.05 10.84 -8.85
C ASP A 240 -9.17 9.78 -8.16
N PHE A 241 -8.57 8.88 -8.95
CA PHE A 241 -7.58 7.91 -8.50
C PHE A 241 -6.16 8.47 -8.59
N LYS A 242 -5.34 8.16 -7.58
CA LYS A 242 -3.95 8.63 -7.48
C LYS A 242 -3.09 8.18 -8.64
N TYR A 243 -3.31 6.96 -9.17
CA TYR A 243 -2.53 6.46 -10.30
C TYR A 243 -2.67 7.33 -11.58
N ASN A 244 -3.75 8.10 -11.74
CA ASN A 244 -3.91 9.01 -12.88
C ASN A 244 -2.90 10.16 -12.87
N PHE A 245 -2.31 10.48 -11.71
CA PHE A 245 -1.28 11.50 -11.54
C PHE A 245 0.14 10.93 -11.62
N MET A 246 0.28 9.66 -12.02
CA MET A 246 1.54 8.92 -12.05
C MET A 246 2.08 8.69 -13.46
N GLU A 247 1.69 9.53 -14.42
CA GLU A 247 2.19 9.44 -15.80
C GLU A 247 3.73 9.45 -15.84
N GLY A 248 4.29 8.59 -16.69
CA GLY A 248 5.75 8.40 -16.82
C GLY A 248 6.37 7.45 -15.79
N ARG A 249 5.59 6.85 -14.88
CA ARG A 249 6.08 5.89 -13.87
C ARG A 249 5.74 4.46 -14.25
N PRO A 250 6.64 3.50 -13.99
CA PRO A 250 6.60 2.23 -14.74
C PRO A 250 5.53 1.24 -14.27
N PHE A 251 5.16 1.16 -12.99
CA PHE A 251 4.30 0.07 -12.52
C PHE A 251 2.81 0.42 -12.61
N PHE A 252 2.25 1.08 -11.59
CA PHE A 252 0.81 1.26 -11.46
C PHE A 252 0.19 2.09 -12.59
N ALA A 253 0.87 3.11 -13.12
CA ALA A 253 0.35 3.89 -14.23
C ALA A 253 0.29 3.07 -15.54
N GLN A 254 1.28 2.20 -15.80
CA GLN A 254 1.26 1.34 -16.99
C GLN A 254 0.26 0.19 -16.85
N LEU A 255 0.19 -0.44 -15.67
CA LEU A 255 -0.79 -1.50 -15.38
C LEU A 255 -2.22 -1.01 -15.60
N ASN A 256 -2.54 0.21 -15.17
CA ASN A 256 -3.85 0.84 -15.40
C ASN A 256 -4.06 1.33 -16.84
N LYS A 257 -3.27 0.88 -17.82
CA LYS A 257 -3.59 0.99 -19.25
C LYS A 257 -4.10 -0.31 -19.84
N ASP A 258 -3.82 -1.44 -19.18
CA ASP A 258 -4.31 -2.76 -19.54
C ASP A 258 -5.77 -2.94 -19.12
N VAL A 259 -6.61 -3.37 -20.06
CA VAL A 259 -8.05 -3.57 -19.83
C VAL A 259 -8.35 -4.71 -18.86
N ASN A 260 -7.58 -5.79 -18.89
CA ASN A 260 -7.75 -6.94 -18.02
C ASN A 260 -7.33 -6.60 -16.59
N TYR A 261 -6.22 -5.85 -16.44
CA TYR A 261 -5.82 -5.34 -15.12
C TYR A 261 -6.90 -4.43 -14.53
N LYS A 262 -7.45 -3.48 -15.31
CA LYS A 262 -8.59 -2.65 -14.85
C LYS A 262 -9.81 -3.48 -14.45
N CYS A 263 -10.15 -4.50 -15.24
CA CYS A 263 -11.24 -5.39 -14.90
C CYS A 263 -10.96 -6.18 -13.61
N LEU A 264 -9.71 -6.60 -13.39
CA LEU A 264 -9.31 -7.21 -12.12
C LEU A 264 -9.46 -6.22 -10.95
N VAL A 265 -9.09 -4.95 -11.11
CA VAL A 265 -9.34 -3.90 -10.09
C VAL A 265 -10.82 -3.80 -9.73
N VAL A 266 -11.70 -3.69 -10.72
CA VAL A 266 -13.15 -3.63 -10.54
C VAL A 266 -13.69 -4.88 -9.82
N CYS A 267 -13.27 -6.06 -10.26
CA CYS A 267 -13.78 -7.32 -9.73
C CYS A 267 -13.31 -7.56 -8.29
N ARG A 268 -12.04 -7.27 -8.00
CA ARG A 268 -11.50 -7.38 -6.64
C ARG A 268 -12.12 -6.36 -5.69
N TRP A 269 -12.38 -5.13 -6.15
CA TRP A 269 -13.13 -4.16 -5.35
C TRP A 269 -14.49 -4.72 -4.92
N ASN A 270 -15.27 -5.27 -5.86
CA ASN A 270 -16.58 -5.84 -5.56
C ASN A 270 -16.49 -7.03 -4.59
N ILE A 271 -15.47 -7.88 -4.71
CA ILE A 271 -15.22 -8.97 -3.74
C ILE A 271 -14.98 -8.39 -2.34
N HIS A 272 -14.14 -7.37 -2.22
CA HIS A 272 -13.81 -6.76 -0.93
C HIS A 272 -15.00 -6.02 -0.33
N ARG A 273 -15.85 -5.38 -1.14
CA ARG A 273 -17.08 -4.70 -0.68
C ARG A 273 -18.14 -5.64 -0.14
N VAL A 274 -18.14 -6.91 -0.55
CA VAL A 274 -18.96 -7.97 0.10
C VAL A 274 -18.29 -8.50 1.38
N GLY A 275 -16.97 -8.36 1.49
CA GLY A 275 -16.16 -8.86 2.59
C GLY A 275 -15.65 -7.76 3.53
N GLY A 276 -14.32 -7.73 3.71
CA GLY A 276 -13.63 -6.89 4.69
C GLY A 276 -13.66 -5.39 4.41
N LEU A 277 -14.29 -4.93 3.33
CA LEU A 277 -14.52 -3.51 3.07
C LEU A 277 -16.02 -3.16 3.02
N SER A 278 -16.92 -4.03 3.49
CA SER A 278 -18.37 -3.75 3.57
C SER A 278 -18.68 -2.56 4.50
N ASP A 279 -19.85 -1.95 4.31
CA ASP A 279 -20.30 -0.83 5.15
C ASP A 279 -20.44 -1.27 6.61
N GLU A 280 -21.01 -2.46 6.83
CA GLU A 280 -21.16 -3.08 8.15
C GLU A 280 -19.80 -3.33 8.81
N TRP A 281 -18.81 -3.77 8.03
CA TRP A 281 -17.45 -3.98 8.55
C TRP A 281 -16.83 -2.66 9.00
N PHE A 282 -16.93 -1.60 8.19
CA PHE A 282 -16.41 -0.28 8.56
C PHE A 282 -17.11 0.31 9.77
N GLU A 283 -18.44 0.22 9.84
CA GLU A 283 -19.20 0.65 11.01
C GLU A 283 -18.77 -0.10 12.28
N GLY A 284 -18.62 -1.43 12.18
CA GLY A 284 -18.08 -2.27 13.26
C GLY A 284 -16.69 -1.81 13.69
N PHE A 285 -15.78 -1.61 12.74
CA PHE A 285 -14.42 -1.12 12.99
C PHE A 285 -14.41 0.21 13.75
N PHE A 286 -15.21 1.21 13.32
CA PHE A 286 -15.28 2.49 14.00
C PHE A 286 -15.88 2.38 15.39
N ASN A 287 -16.94 1.58 15.56
CA ASN A 287 -17.60 1.37 16.85
C ASN A 287 -16.67 0.70 17.87
N GLU A 288 -15.99 -0.37 17.47
CA GLU A 288 -15.04 -1.09 18.32
C GLU A 288 -13.88 -0.20 18.74
N ASN A 289 -13.28 0.52 17.79
CA ASN A 289 -12.15 1.41 18.09
C ASN A 289 -12.59 2.63 18.92
N ARG A 290 -13.79 3.16 18.70
CA ARG A 290 -14.35 4.21 19.56
C ARG A 290 -14.49 3.71 21.00
N ALA A 291 -15.02 2.51 21.20
CA ALA A 291 -15.13 1.92 22.54
C ALA A 291 -13.77 1.72 23.21
N LEU A 292 -12.76 1.28 22.46
CA LEU A 292 -11.40 1.05 22.95
C LEU A 292 -10.67 2.35 23.32
N LEU A 293 -10.85 3.41 22.54
CA LEU A 293 -10.04 4.64 22.64
C LEU A 293 -10.67 5.73 23.52
N SER A 294 -12.00 5.71 23.69
CA SER A 294 -12.76 6.72 24.42
C SER A 294 -12.38 6.87 25.90
N LYS A 295 -11.78 5.84 26.53
CA LYS A 295 -11.51 5.81 27.98
C LYS A 295 -10.03 5.66 28.28
N GLY A 296 -9.33 6.79 28.26
CA GLY A 296 -7.93 6.89 28.69
C GLY A 296 -6.94 7.16 27.55
N PRO A 297 -6.91 6.39 26.45
CA PRO A 297 -6.06 6.69 25.30
C PRO A 297 -6.27 8.11 24.76
N SER A 298 -7.52 8.48 24.45
CA SER A 298 -7.89 9.82 23.98
C SER A 298 -7.53 10.90 25.00
N GLU A 299 -7.95 10.73 26.25
CA GLU A 299 -7.64 11.69 27.32
C GLU A 299 -6.14 11.92 27.49
N ARG A 300 -5.31 10.86 27.45
CA ARG A 300 -3.85 10.98 27.57
C ARG A 300 -3.25 11.71 26.38
N GLU A 301 -3.71 11.41 25.17
CA GLU A 301 -3.25 12.05 23.93
C GLU A 301 -3.50 13.56 23.99
N PHE A 302 -4.74 13.97 24.22
CA PHE A 302 -5.10 15.39 24.20
C PHE A 302 -4.63 16.15 25.43
N LYS A 303 -4.44 15.49 26.58
CA LYS A 303 -3.74 16.09 27.73
C LYS A 303 -2.27 16.38 27.41
N ARG A 304 -1.61 15.50 26.65
CA ARG A 304 -0.20 15.61 26.30
C ARG A 304 0.04 16.65 25.21
N TRP A 305 -0.67 16.54 24.09
CA TRP A 305 -0.42 17.33 22.90
C TRP A 305 -1.30 18.58 22.77
N LYS A 306 -2.42 18.63 23.50
CA LYS A 306 -3.33 19.79 23.57
C LYS A 306 -3.75 20.31 22.19
N THR A 307 -4.08 19.41 21.27
CA THR A 307 -4.43 19.73 19.88
C THR A 307 -5.91 20.10 19.68
N LEU A 308 -6.81 19.69 20.57
CA LEU A 308 -8.24 20.00 20.47
C LEU A 308 -8.49 21.51 20.51
N GLY A 309 -9.33 21.99 19.59
CA GLY A 309 -9.66 23.41 19.44
C GLY A 309 -8.47 24.32 19.09
N GLN A 310 -7.31 23.75 18.73
CA GLN A 310 -6.11 24.50 18.35
C GLN A 310 -5.84 24.40 16.85
N TYR A 311 -5.14 25.40 16.33
CA TYR A 311 -4.55 25.32 15.00
C TYR A 311 -3.42 24.29 15.00
N VAL A 312 -3.61 23.20 14.26
CA VAL A 312 -2.56 22.21 13.99
C VAL A 312 -2.17 22.34 12.52
N PRO A 313 -0.93 22.80 12.20
CA PRO A 313 -0.49 22.87 10.81
C PRO A 313 -0.52 21.47 10.19
N ARG A 314 -1.16 21.31 9.02
CA ARG A 314 -1.09 20.07 8.24
C ARG A 314 0.35 19.75 7.85
N VAL A 315 0.63 18.48 7.52
CA VAL A 315 1.95 18.07 7.01
C VAL A 315 2.24 18.86 5.73
N GLY A 316 3.05 19.91 5.87
CA GLY A 316 3.47 20.75 4.78
C GLY A 316 4.61 20.07 4.04
N LEU A 317 4.31 19.40 2.92
CA LEU A 317 5.33 18.93 1.97
C LEU A 317 5.96 20.09 1.17
N GLY A 318 6.10 21.28 1.76
CA GLY A 318 6.51 22.51 1.06
C GLY A 318 5.39 23.18 0.25
N PHE A 319 4.18 22.63 0.24
CA PHE A 319 3.02 23.27 -0.40
C PHE A 319 2.34 24.26 0.55
N ASN A 320 2.15 25.49 0.08
CA ASN A 320 1.44 26.54 0.79
C ASN A 320 -0.05 26.19 0.86
N SER A 321 -0.44 25.40 1.86
CA SER A 321 -1.81 24.95 2.03
C SER A 321 -2.66 26.07 2.62
N THR A 322 -3.56 26.63 1.81
CA THR A 322 -4.56 27.64 2.21
C THR A 322 -5.87 27.05 2.73
N ALA A 323 -6.02 25.72 2.71
CA ALA A 323 -7.26 25.10 3.14
C ALA A 323 -7.55 25.38 4.62
N PRO A 324 -8.82 25.61 5.00
CA PRO A 324 -9.18 25.91 6.38
C PRO A 324 -8.64 24.81 7.31
N SER A 325 -8.12 25.24 8.45
CA SER A 325 -7.72 24.34 9.54
C SER A 325 -8.96 24.04 10.37
N PHE A 326 -9.13 22.78 10.75
CA PHE A 326 -10.31 22.37 11.49
C PHE A 326 -10.12 22.70 12.96
N TYR A 327 -11.19 23.24 13.55
CA TYR A 327 -11.35 23.32 15.00
C TYR A 327 -12.17 22.11 15.41
N LEU A 328 -11.53 20.94 15.51
CA LEU A 328 -12.16 19.78 16.12
C LEU A 328 -12.08 19.99 17.64
N GLU A 329 -13.23 20.19 18.26
CA GLU A 329 -13.32 20.56 19.68
C GLU A 329 -13.19 19.34 20.59
N SER A 330 -13.49 18.15 20.06
CA SER A 330 -13.42 16.88 20.76
C SER A 330 -12.77 15.75 19.95
N TRP A 331 -12.34 14.70 20.66
CA TRP A 331 -11.88 13.46 20.03
C TRP A 331 -13.01 12.77 19.25
N GLU A 332 -14.25 12.87 19.73
CA GLU A 332 -15.42 12.33 19.07
C GLU A 332 -15.64 13.01 17.70
N ASP A 333 -15.41 14.33 17.60
CA ASP A 333 -15.48 15.03 16.32
C ASP A 333 -14.41 14.53 15.32
N GLU A 334 -13.20 14.21 15.79
CA GLU A 334 -12.16 13.58 14.96
C GLU A 334 -12.58 12.23 14.41
N VAL A 335 -13.21 11.40 15.24
CA VAL A 335 -13.70 10.09 14.83
C VAL A 335 -14.84 10.24 13.82
N ASP A 336 -15.80 11.12 14.09
CA ASP A 336 -16.97 11.33 13.24
C ASP A 336 -16.57 11.89 11.87
N MET A 337 -15.63 12.83 11.84
CA MET A 337 -15.07 13.37 10.60
C MET A 337 -14.39 12.26 9.77
N LEU A 338 -13.57 11.43 10.41
CA LEU A 338 -12.85 10.35 9.73
C LEU A 338 -13.80 9.27 9.21
N GLN A 339 -14.80 8.89 10.00
CA GLN A 339 -15.85 7.95 9.58
C GLN A 339 -16.61 8.50 8.37
N LYS A 340 -17.02 9.77 8.43
CA LYS A 340 -17.67 10.46 7.30
C LYS A 340 -16.78 10.46 6.06
N TRP A 341 -15.50 10.80 6.20
CA TRP A 341 -14.52 10.84 5.10
C TRP A 341 -14.40 9.48 4.41
N VAL A 342 -14.21 8.41 5.19
CA VAL A 342 -14.09 7.03 4.66
C VAL A 342 -15.38 6.62 3.94
N SER A 343 -16.55 6.90 4.52
CA SER A 343 -17.84 6.62 3.87
C SER A 343 -18.00 7.38 2.55
N MET A 344 -17.51 8.63 2.45
CA MET A 344 -17.53 9.37 1.19
C MET A 344 -16.58 8.75 0.15
N ARG A 345 -15.38 8.33 0.54
CA ARG A 345 -14.41 7.71 -0.37
C ARG A 345 -14.89 6.34 -0.85
N LEU A 346 -15.49 5.52 0.01
CA LEU A 346 -16.12 4.25 -0.36
C LEU A 346 -17.19 4.46 -1.45
N ARG A 347 -18.12 5.41 -1.25
CA ARG A 347 -19.16 5.73 -2.25
C ARG A 347 -18.57 6.23 -3.58
N PHE A 348 -17.53 7.05 -3.52
CA PHE A 348 -16.82 7.48 -4.72
C PHE A 348 -16.27 6.27 -5.48
N MET A 349 -15.54 5.39 -4.80
CA MET A 349 -14.96 4.19 -5.40
C MET A 349 -16.05 3.26 -5.96
N ASP A 350 -17.13 3.02 -5.22
CA ASP A 350 -18.28 2.21 -5.69
C ASP A 350 -18.84 2.74 -7.02
N ASN A 351 -19.05 4.06 -7.12
CA ASN A 351 -19.57 4.69 -8.34
C ASN A 351 -18.58 4.57 -9.51
N VAL A 352 -17.29 4.80 -9.28
CA VAL A 352 -16.26 4.68 -10.34
C VAL A 352 -16.13 3.23 -10.80
N MET A 353 -16.07 2.27 -9.89
CA MET A 353 -15.93 0.86 -10.22
C MET A 353 -17.16 0.31 -10.96
N GLN A 354 -18.36 0.74 -10.57
CA GLN A 354 -19.59 0.39 -11.31
C GLN A 354 -19.57 0.95 -12.73
N GLY A 355 -19.22 2.24 -12.90
CA GLY A 355 -19.11 2.85 -14.22
C GLY A 355 -18.04 2.19 -15.10
N GLN A 356 -16.89 1.84 -14.53
CA GLN A 356 -15.82 1.12 -15.24
C GLN A 356 -16.25 -0.29 -15.64
N LYS A 357 -16.96 -1.01 -14.77
CA LYS A 357 -17.48 -2.35 -15.08
C LYS A 357 -18.35 -2.34 -16.32
N GLU A 358 -19.26 -1.38 -16.40
CA GLU A 358 -20.19 -1.21 -17.53
C GLU A 358 -19.45 -0.77 -18.79
N TYR A 359 -18.56 0.23 -18.68
CA TYR A 359 -17.82 0.78 -19.81
C TYR A 359 -16.86 -0.24 -20.47
N LEU A 360 -16.17 -1.02 -19.66
CA LEU A 360 -15.19 -2.01 -20.12
C LEU A 360 -15.82 -3.40 -20.37
N ASN A 361 -17.09 -3.60 -20.01
CA ASN A 361 -17.77 -4.89 -20.05
C ASN A 361 -16.97 -5.99 -19.32
N CYS A 362 -16.57 -5.72 -18.07
CA CYS A 362 -15.71 -6.62 -17.31
C CYS A 362 -16.42 -7.90 -16.89
N ASP A 363 -15.80 -9.04 -17.19
CA ASP A 363 -16.17 -10.37 -16.69
C ASP A 363 -15.24 -10.75 -15.53
N CYS A 364 -15.82 -10.96 -14.35
CA CYS A 364 -15.05 -11.26 -13.15
C CYS A 364 -14.57 -12.71 -13.05
N GLU A 365 -15.24 -13.66 -13.70
CA GLU A 365 -14.73 -15.03 -13.79
C GLU A 365 -13.47 -15.03 -14.66
N TYR A 366 -13.54 -14.36 -15.81
CA TYR A 366 -12.40 -14.19 -16.70
C TYR A 366 -11.25 -13.41 -16.05
N ALA A 367 -11.52 -12.32 -15.32
CA ALA A 367 -10.48 -11.52 -14.67
C ALA A 367 -9.71 -12.34 -13.60
N ASP A 368 -10.41 -13.18 -12.84
CA ASP A 368 -9.79 -14.06 -11.84
C ASP A 368 -8.97 -15.18 -12.49
N GLU A 369 -9.45 -15.76 -13.59
CA GLU A 369 -8.69 -16.72 -14.40
C GLU A 369 -7.43 -16.06 -14.99
N TRP A 370 -7.59 -14.88 -15.59
CA TRP A 370 -6.50 -14.09 -16.17
C TRP A 370 -5.38 -13.79 -15.16
N ALA A 371 -5.73 -13.52 -13.89
CA ALA A 371 -4.75 -13.29 -12.82
C ALA A 371 -3.97 -14.55 -12.42
N GLN A 372 -4.56 -15.73 -12.63
CA GLN A 372 -4.03 -17.03 -12.21
C GLN A 372 -3.30 -17.78 -13.31
N ILE A 373 -3.47 -17.41 -14.58
CA ILE A 373 -2.73 -18.01 -15.69
C ILE A 373 -1.23 -17.74 -15.48
N ILE A 374 -0.50 -18.84 -15.33
CA ILE A 374 0.96 -18.90 -15.30
C ILE A 374 1.33 -19.65 -16.58
N GLU A 375 1.97 -18.95 -17.51
CA GLU A 375 2.62 -19.60 -18.67
C GLU A 375 3.94 -20.26 -18.26
#